data_AF-A0A931J0H4-F1
#
_entry.id   AF-A0A931J0H4-F1
#
_cell.length_a   1.000
_cell.length_b   1.000
_cell.length_c   1.000
_cell.angle_alpha   90.00
_cell.angle_beta   90.00
_cell.angle_gamma   90.00
#
_symmetry.space_group_name_H-M   'P 1'
#
loop_
_entity.id
_entity.type
_entity.pdbx_description
1 polymer ?
#
loop_
_entity_poly.entity_id
_entity_poly.type
_entity_poly.pdbx_seq_one_letter_code
_entity_poly.pdbx_strand_id
1 'polypeptide(L)'
;MLHESTVYLELAAISLYRAAVVLFIAQATFDVSAAPRSSAARAEFVRANPCPANGKIKGPCPGWEVDHTIPLKCNGPDSPDNMQWLTVEQHKAKTRR
;
A
#
# COMPACT_ATOMS: atom_id res chain seq x y z
N MET A 1 45.88 -23.22 -31.43
CA MET A 1 46.15 -23.08 -29.98
C MET A 1 45.82 -21.68 -29.44
N LEU A 2 46.28 -20.57 -30.03
CA LEU A 2 45.96 -19.20 -29.55
C LEU A 2 44.52 -18.72 -29.88
N HIS A 3 43.92 -19.21 -30.96
CA HIS A 3 42.52 -18.89 -31.31
C HIS A 3 41.51 -19.60 -30.40
N GLU A 4 41.90 -20.72 -29.81
CA GLU A 4 41.06 -21.50 -28.89
C GLU A 4 41.02 -20.85 -27.51
N SER A 5 42.16 -20.37 -27.00
CA SER A 5 42.25 -19.68 -25.71
C SER A 5 41.54 -18.33 -25.66
N THR A 6 41.49 -17.59 -26.78
CA THR A 6 40.74 -16.32 -26.87
C THR A 6 39.23 -16.54 -26.78
N VAL A 7 38.70 -17.58 -27.44
CA VAL A 7 37.28 -17.96 -27.33
C VAL A 7 36.91 -18.37 -25.90
N TYR A 8 37.78 -19.12 -25.20
CA TYR A 8 37.53 -19.49 -23.80
C TYR A 8 37.50 -18.29 -22.85
N LEU A 9 38.37 -17.28 -23.07
CA LEU A 9 38.38 -16.06 -22.25
C LEU A 9 37.12 -15.21 -22.48
N GLU A 10 36.66 -15.08 -23.73
CA GLU A 10 35.41 -14.38 -24.06
C GLU A 10 34.18 -15.07 -23.47
N LEU A 11 34.09 -16.41 -23.59
CA LEU A 11 32.99 -17.19 -23.02
C LEU A 11 32.97 -17.14 -21.48
N ALA A 12 34.14 -17.13 -20.84
CA ALA A 12 34.27 -16.94 -19.40
C ALA A 12 33.80 -15.54 -18.96
N ALA A 13 34.22 -14.49 -19.67
CA ALA A 13 33.81 -13.12 -19.40
C ALA A 13 32.29 -12.92 -19.56
N ILE A 14 31.70 -13.47 -20.63
CA ILE A 14 30.23 -13.46 -20.86
C ILE A 14 29.50 -14.21 -19.74
N SER A 15 30.03 -15.35 -19.30
CA SER A 15 29.42 -16.14 -18.22
C SER A 15 29.48 -15.41 -16.88
N LEU A 16 30.60 -14.75 -16.56
CA LEU A 16 30.74 -13.93 -15.36
C LEU A 16 29.82 -12.70 -15.39
N TYR A 17 29.72 -12.02 -16.54
CA TYR A 17 28.83 -10.87 -16.71
C TYR A 17 27.35 -11.28 -16.54
N ARG A 18 26.93 -12.40 -17.15
CA ARG A 18 25.58 -12.95 -16.97
C ARG A 18 25.29 -13.31 -15.51
N ALA A 19 26.24 -13.97 -14.83
CA ALA A 19 26.09 -14.30 -13.42
C ALA A 19 25.94 -13.05 -12.55
N ALA A 20 26.72 -11.99 -12.83
CA ALA A 20 26.62 -10.71 -12.14
C ALA A 20 25.27 -10.01 -12.39
N VAL A 21 24.75 -10.03 -13.63
CA VAL A 21 23.43 -9.47 -13.96
C VAL A 21 22.30 -10.22 -13.23
N VAL A 22 22.34 -11.56 -13.20
CA VAL A 22 21.37 -12.38 -12.45
C VAL A 22 21.41 -12.06 -10.96
N LEU A 23 22.62 -11.93 -10.39
CA LEU A 23 22.81 -11.61 -8.97
C LEU A 23 22.30 -10.20 -8.64
N PHE A 24 22.44 -9.23 -9.53
CA PHE A 24 21.95 -7.86 -9.35
C PHE A 24 20.42 -7.78 -9.41
N ILE A 25 19.79 -8.48 -10.36
CA ILE A 25 18.32 -8.53 -10.48
C ILE A 25 17.67 -9.23 -9.27
N ALA A 26 18.35 -10.21 -8.68
CA ALA A 26 17.84 -10.95 -7.52
C ALA A 26 17.73 -10.13 -6.22
N GLN A 27 18.35 -8.94 -6.12
CA GLN A 27 18.34 -8.13 -4.88
C GLN A 27 17.19 -7.13 -4.79
N ALA A 28 16.37 -7.01 -5.83
CA ALA A 28 15.28 -6.02 -5.88
C ALA A 28 13.99 -6.55 -5.23
N THR A 29 14.02 -6.88 -3.94
CA THR A 29 12.80 -7.11 -3.16
C THR A 29 12.45 -5.83 -2.40
N PHE A 30 11.69 -4.95 -3.05
CA PHE A 30 11.11 -3.80 -2.36
C PHE A 30 9.88 -4.26 -1.58
N ASP A 31 9.97 -4.22 -0.25
CA ASP A 31 8.81 -4.35 0.62
C ASP A 31 7.89 -3.14 0.42
N VAL A 32 6.89 -3.28 -0.44
CA VAL A 32 5.77 -2.34 -0.53
C VAL A 32 4.87 -2.59 0.67
N SER A 33 5.26 -2.02 1.81
CA SER A 33 4.39 -1.96 2.98
C SER A 33 3.28 -0.94 2.73
N ALA A 34 2.05 -1.28 3.10
CA ALA A 34 0.95 -0.33 3.07
C ALA A 34 1.26 0.84 4.03
N ALA A 35 1.21 2.07 3.53
CA ALA A 35 1.40 3.25 4.36
C ALA A 35 0.43 3.21 5.56
N PRO A 36 0.87 3.60 6.77
CA PRO A 36 -0.01 3.67 7.92
C PRO A 36 -1.15 4.67 7.68
N ARG A 37 -2.35 4.36 8.17
CA ARG A 37 -3.51 5.24 8.03
C ARG A 37 -3.27 6.59 8.69
N SER A 38 -3.61 7.66 7.98
CA SER A 38 -3.44 9.05 8.41
C SER A 38 -4.50 9.44 9.44
N SER A 39 -4.06 9.59 10.69
CA SER A 39 -4.90 10.15 11.75
C SER A 39 -5.31 11.60 11.48
N ALA A 40 -4.46 12.35 10.75
CA ALA A 40 -4.73 13.72 10.33
C ALA A 40 -5.88 13.78 9.31
N ALA A 41 -5.87 12.93 8.28
CA ALA A 41 -6.95 12.84 7.29
C ALA A 41 -8.29 12.47 7.96
N ARG A 42 -8.25 11.51 8.88
CA ARG A 42 -9.45 11.15 9.67
C ARG A 42 -9.96 12.32 10.50
N ALA A 43 -9.07 13.04 11.18
CA ALA A 43 -9.46 14.19 11.99
C ALA A 43 -10.03 15.34 11.15
N GLU A 44 -9.52 15.53 9.94
CA GLU A 44 -10.05 16.49 8.98
C GLU A 44 -11.44 16.10 8.49
N PHE A 45 -11.63 14.84 8.07
CA PHE A 45 -12.95 14.33 7.70
C PHE A 45 -13.98 14.53 8.82
N VAL A 46 -13.66 14.17 10.07
CA VAL A 46 -14.59 14.28 11.21
C VAL A 46 -14.90 15.73 11.56
N ARG A 47 -13.97 16.66 11.32
CA ARG A 47 -14.21 18.10 11.53
C ARG A 47 -15.18 18.67 10.50
N ALA A 48 -15.05 18.25 9.24
CA ALA A 48 -15.94 18.64 8.17
C ALA A 48 -17.30 17.92 8.23
N ASN A 49 -17.30 16.68 8.73
CA ASN A 49 -18.47 15.80 8.83
C ASN A 49 -18.60 15.30 10.27
N PRO A 50 -19.22 16.08 11.18
CA PRO A 50 -19.38 15.68 12.57
C PRO A 50 -20.13 14.35 12.74
N CYS A 51 -19.94 13.70 13.89
CA CYS A 51 -20.56 12.39 14.18
C CYS A 51 -22.09 12.41 13.96
N PRO A 52 -22.66 11.50 13.15
CA PRO A 52 -24.10 11.46 12.89
C PRO A 52 -24.95 11.21 14.13
N ALA A 53 -24.43 10.49 15.12
CA ALA A 53 -25.17 10.12 16.34
C ALA A 53 -25.26 11.25 17.38
N ASN A 54 -24.29 12.16 17.43
CA ASN A 54 -24.20 13.14 18.53
C ASN A 54 -23.61 14.51 18.14
N GLY A 55 -23.29 14.74 16.87
CA GLY A 55 -22.72 15.99 16.35
C GLY A 55 -21.31 16.31 16.82
N LYS A 56 -20.63 15.42 17.55
CA LYS A 56 -19.29 15.69 18.07
C LYS A 56 -18.24 15.52 16.98
N ILE A 57 -17.25 16.41 16.99
CA ILE A 57 -16.05 16.37 16.13
C ILE A 57 -14.85 15.71 16.82
N LYS A 58 -15.00 15.32 18.10
CA LYS A 58 -13.96 14.68 18.91
C LYS A 58 -14.58 13.55 19.73
N GLY A 59 -13.77 12.53 20.00
CA GLY A 59 -14.19 11.35 20.74
C GLY A 59 -14.92 10.32 19.87
N PRO A 60 -15.52 9.29 20.50
CA PRO A 60 -16.21 8.22 19.81
C PRO A 60 -17.55 8.69 19.21
N CYS A 61 -17.96 8.03 18.12
CA CYS A 61 -19.28 8.16 17.53
C CYS A 61 -20.05 6.85 17.75
N PRO A 62 -20.99 6.78 18.72
CA PRO A 62 -21.67 5.54 19.05
C PRO A 62 -22.43 4.96 17.84
N GLY A 63 -22.14 3.71 17.48
CA GLY A 63 -22.79 3.01 16.37
C GLY A 63 -22.26 3.34 14.97
N TRP A 64 -21.26 4.20 14.85
CA TRP A 64 -20.69 4.64 13.57
C TRP A 64 -19.17 4.53 13.53
N GLU A 65 -18.65 4.22 12.36
CA GLU A 65 -17.22 4.12 12.07
C GLU A 65 -16.90 4.98 10.83
N VAL A 66 -15.71 5.59 10.82
CA VAL A 66 -15.19 6.24 9.62
C VAL A 66 -14.53 5.16 8.79
N ASP A 67 -14.94 5.04 7.53
CA ASP A 67 -14.39 4.08 6.57
C ASP A 67 -14.14 4.75 5.23
N HIS A 68 -13.33 4.14 4.38
CA HIS A 68 -13.00 4.68 3.06
C HIS A 68 -14.02 4.23 2.03
N THR A 69 -14.65 5.15 1.29
CA THR A 69 -15.61 4.83 0.21
C THR A 69 -15.01 3.84 -0.78
N ILE A 70 -13.85 4.16 -1.34
CA ILE A 70 -12.98 3.25 -2.08
C ILE A 70 -12.00 2.60 -1.10
N PRO A 71 -12.01 1.26 -0.94
CA PRO A 71 -11.12 0.59 0.00
C PRO A 71 -9.63 0.85 -0.30
N LEU A 72 -8.82 1.06 0.74
CA LEU A 72 -7.36 1.21 0.59
C LEU A 72 -6.71 0.00 -0.09
N LYS A 73 -7.21 -1.22 0.18
CA LYS A 73 -6.74 -2.45 -0.49
C LYS A 73 -6.98 -2.48 -2.01
N CYS A 74 -7.86 -1.60 -2.50
CA CYS A 74 -8.20 -1.43 -3.90
C CYS A 74 -7.59 -0.13 -4.46
N ASN A 75 -6.47 0.34 -3.89
CA ASN A 75 -5.79 1.59 -4.21
C ASN A 75 -6.63 2.86 -4.00
N GLY A 76 -7.60 2.82 -3.07
CA GLY A 76 -8.29 4.03 -2.64
C GLY A 76 -7.35 5.00 -1.93
N PRO A 77 -7.49 6.33 -2.14
CA PRO A 77 -6.64 7.31 -1.47
C PRO A 77 -6.99 7.41 0.02
N ASP A 78 -5.98 7.54 0.87
CA ASP A 78 -6.16 7.82 2.31
C ASP A 78 -6.33 9.32 2.56
N SER A 79 -7.47 9.84 2.12
CA SER A 79 -7.79 11.27 2.15
C SER A 79 -9.22 11.50 2.68
N PRO A 80 -9.52 12.69 3.25
CA PRO A 80 -10.85 13.01 3.74
C PRO A 80 -11.94 12.84 2.68
N ASP A 81 -11.63 13.14 1.42
CA ASP A 81 -12.57 13.06 0.29
C ASP A 81 -13.00 11.63 -0.04
N ASN A 82 -12.19 10.65 0.38
CA ASN A 82 -12.50 9.23 0.23
C ASN A 82 -13.00 8.62 1.55
N MET A 83 -13.33 9.41 2.57
CA MET A 83 -13.89 8.91 3.82
C MET A 83 -15.41 9.10 3.88
N GLN A 84 -16.07 8.22 4.61
CA GLN A 84 -17.50 8.27 4.88
C GLN A 84 -17.81 7.71 6.27
N TRP A 85 -18.95 8.14 6.83
CA TRP A 85 -19.53 7.50 7.99
C TRP A 85 -20.31 6.25 7.55
N LEU A 86 -20.01 5.12 8.17
CA LEU A 86 -20.81 3.90 8.06
C LEU A 86 -21.33 3.50 9.43
N THR A 87 -22.53 2.92 9.50
CA THR A 87 -22.94 2.21 10.70
C THR A 87 -22.02 1.00 10.91
N VAL A 88 -21.86 0.56 12.15
CA VAL A 88 -21.09 -0.66 12.47
C VAL A 88 -21.60 -1.86 11.66
N GLU A 89 -22.91 -1.94 11.42
CA GLU A 89 -23.53 -2.98 10.61
C GLU A 89 -23.16 -2.87 9.12
N GLN A 90 -23.21 -1.66 8.56
CA GLN A 90 -22.79 -1.41 7.17
C GLN A 90 -21.31 -1.72 6.97
N HIS A 91 -20.46 -1.31 7.92
CA HIS A 91 -19.02 -1.60 7.87
C HIS A 91 -18.75 -3.12 7.96
N LYS A 92 -19.46 -3.85 8.83
CA LYS A 92 -19.42 -5.32 8.87
C LYS A 92 -19.88 -5.94 7.55
N ALA A 93 -20.97 -5.43 6.97
CA ALA A 93 -21.50 -5.94 5.71
C ALA A 93 -20.49 -5.74 4.56
N LYS A 94 -19.81 -4.59 4.53
CA LYS A 94 -18.78 -4.24 3.54
C LYS A 94 -17.48 -5.03 3.71
N THR A 95 -17.09 -5.34 4.94
CA THR A 95 -15.82 -6.00 5.24
C THR A 95 -15.94 -7.53 5.27
N ARG A 96 -17.16 -8.07 5.12
CA ARG A 96 -17.38 -9.52 5.00
C ARG A 96 -16.63 -10.06 3.78
N ARG A 97 -15.82 -11.11 4.00
CA ARG A 97 -15.08 -11.83 2.96
C ARG A 97 -16.01 -12.67 2.11
#